data_AF-U9W499-F1
#
_entry.id   AF-U9W499-F1
#
_cell.length_a   1.000
_cell.length_b   1.000
_cell.length_c   1.000
_cell.angle_alpha   90.00
_cell.angle_beta   90.00
_cell.angle_gamma   90.00
#
_symmetry.space_group_name_H-M   'P 1'
#
loop_
_entity.id
_entity.type
_entity.pdbx_description
1 polymer ?
#
loop_
_entity_poly.entity_id
_entity_poly.type
_entity_poly.pdbx_seq_one_letter_code
_entity_poly.pdbx_strand_id
1 'polypeptide(L)' 'MRSLRWLADSFNYIFGAAVRIFGPNDDAYPYVGVQPYEGDPYSSSWV' A
#
# COMPACT_ATOMS: atom_id res chain seq x y z
N MET A 1 25.57 -0.38 24.34
CA MET A 1 26.65 -0.68 23.36
C MET A 1 26.19 -0.24 21.98
N ARG A 2 26.96 0.61 21.29
CA ARG A 2 26.56 1.25 20.03
C ARG A 2 26.27 0.26 18.90
N SER A 3 26.98 -0.88 18.87
CA SER A 3 26.78 -1.99 17.92
C SER A 3 25.43 -2.70 18.06
N LEU A 4 24.94 -2.89 19.29
CA LEU A 4 23.68 -3.57 19.54
C LEU A 4 22.48 -2.76 19.03
N ARG A 5 22.60 -1.43 19.01
CA ARG A 5 21.57 -0.52 18.49
C ARG A 5 21.44 -0.65 16.96
N TRP A 6 22.55 -0.66 16.24
CA TRP A 6 22.55 -0.86 14.78
C TRP A 6 21.94 -2.21 14.36
N LEU A 7 22.21 -3.28 15.13
CA LEU A 7 21.61 -4.57 14.91
C LEU A 7 20.09 -4.52 15.11
N ALA A 8 19.63 -3.96 16.23
CA ALA A 8 18.21 -3.80 16.51
C ALA A 8 17.49 -2.97 15.43
N ASP A 9 18.11 -1.88 14.97
CA ASP A 9 17.56 -1.03 13.91
C ASP A 9 17.44 -1.80 12.58
N SER A 10 18.44 -2.62 12.25
CA SER A 10 18.42 -3.47 11.03
C SER A 10 17.31 -4.52 11.08
N PHE A 11 17.13 -5.17 12.24
CA PHE A 11 16.04 -6.12 12.45
C PHE A 11 14.67 -5.44 12.34
N ASN A 12 14.48 -4.26 12.94
CA ASN A 12 13.23 -3.51 12.82
C ASN A 12 12.86 -3.21 11.36
N TYR A 13 13.83 -2.81 10.53
CA TYR A 13 13.61 -2.56 9.10
C TYR A 13 13.22 -3.82 8.33
N ILE A 14 13.94 -4.92 8.51
CA ILE A 14 13.70 -6.17 7.77
C ILE A 14 12.36 -6.79 8.18
N PHE A 15 12.09 -6.88 9.49
CA PHE A 15 10.85 -7.49 9.99
C PHE A 15 9.64 -6.60 9.74
N GLY A 16 9.77 -5.27 9.78
CA GLY A 16 8.70 -4.36 9.39
C GLY A 16 8.30 -4.52 7.92
N ALA A 17 9.28 -4.69 7.03
CA ALA A 17 9.02 -4.99 5.63
C ALA A 17 8.39 -6.39 5.43
N ALA A 18 8.88 -7.40 6.14
CA ALA A 18 8.35 -8.76 6.07
C ALA A 18 6.88 -8.82 6.53
N VAL A 19 6.52 -8.14 7.62
CA VAL A 19 5.14 -8.02 8.09
C VAL A 19 4.26 -7.32 7.07
N ARG A 20 4.77 -6.33 6.33
CA ARG A 20 4.00 -5.67 5.28
C ARG A 20 3.75 -6.55 4.05
N ILE A 21 4.69 -7.43 3.69
CA ILE A 21 4.59 -8.30 2.50
C ILE A 21 3.81 -9.58 2.80
N PHE A 22 4.07 -10.18 3.96
CA PHE A 22 3.56 -11.51 4.33
C PHE A 22 2.55 -11.47 5.47
N GLY A 23 2.28 -10.31 6.05
CA GLY A 23 1.26 -10.16 7.07
C GLY A 23 -0.14 -10.32 6.48
N PRO A 24 -1.15 -10.59 7.34
CA PRO A 24 -2.54 -10.56 6.94
C PRO A 24 -2.83 -9.22 6.27
N ASN A 25 -3.36 -9.29 5.06
CA ASN A 25 -3.77 -8.10 4.36
C ASN A 25 -5.17 -7.74 4.87
N ASP A 26 -5.29 -6.56 5.48
CA ASP A 26 -6.56 -5.98 5.93
C ASP A 26 -7.13 -5.03 4.86
N ASP A 27 -6.73 -5.26 3.61
CA ASP A 27 -7.28 -4.56 2.49
C ASP A 27 -8.70 -5.06 2.24
N ALA A 28 -9.64 -4.36 2.89
CA ALA A 28 -11.07 -4.44 2.65
C ALA A 28 -11.41 -3.83 1.28
N TYR A 29 -10.78 -4.31 0.21
CA TYR A 29 -11.26 -4.03 -1.13
C TYR A 29 -12.64 -4.69 -1.27
N PRO A 30 -13.65 -3.95 -1.74
CA PRO A 30 -14.96 -4.53 -1.97
C PRO A 30 -14.83 -5.71 -2.94
N TYR A 31 -15.59 -6.78 -2.70
CA TYR A 31 -15.60 -8.01 -3.51
C TYR A 31 -15.85 -7.73 -5.01
N VAL A 32 -16.45 -6.57 -5.30
CA VAL A 32 -16.57 -5.98 -6.62
C VAL A 32 -16.07 -4.54 -6.54
N GLY A 33 -15.16 -4.17 -7.45
CA GLY A 33 -14.73 -2.79 -7.58
C GLY A 33 -15.91 -1.95 -8.04
N VAL A 34 -16.44 -1.09 -7.19
CA VAL A 34 -17.25 0.03 -7.68
C VAL A 34 -16.23 1.05 -8.15
N GLN A 35 -15.88 0.99 -9.43
CA GLN A 35 -15.01 1.99 -10.04
C GLN A 35 -15.77 3.33 -9.94
N PRO A 36 -15.33 4.29 -9.10
CA PRO A 36 -16.16 5.45 -8.76
C PRO A 36 -16.17 6.50 -9.87
N TYR A 37 -15.33 6.33 -10.88
CA TYR A 37 -15.27 7.17 -12.07
C TYR A 37 -15.19 6.26 -13.29
N GLU A 38 -16.33 5.99 -13.93
CA GLU A 38 -16.33 6.01 -15.39
C GLU A 38 -16.02 7.46 -15.71
N GLY A 39 -14.76 7.76 -16.09
CA GLY A 39 -14.40 9.14 -16.45
C GLY A 39 -15.44 9.64 -17.45
N ASP A 40 -15.99 10.84 -17.21
CA ASP A 40 -16.98 11.41 -18.13
C ASP A 40 -16.40 11.29 -19.55
N PRO A 41 -17.12 10.65 -20.49
CA PRO A 41 -16.62 10.56 -21.85
C PRO A 41 -16.31 11.97 -22.31
N TYR A 42 -15.12 12.17 -22.87
CA TYR A 42 -14.70 13.47 -23.37
C TYR A 42 -15.78 14.03 -24.31
N SER A 43 -16.55 15.01 -23.82
CA SER A 43 -17.55 15.71 -24.63
C SER A 43 -16.82 16.77 -25.43
N SER A 44 -16.61 16.51 -26.72
CA SER A 44 -16.19 17.54 -27.68
C SER A 44 -17.33 18.49 -28.04
N SER A 45 -18.20 18.85 -27.09
CA SER A 45 -19.22 19.88 -27.28
C SER A 45 -18.61 21.27 -27.08
N TRP A 46 -17.50 21.53 -27.76
CA TRP A 46 -17.08 22.87 -28.10
C TRP A 46 -17.39 23.03 -29.58
N VAL A 47 -18.37 23.89 -29.83
CA VAL A 47 -18.54 24.63 -31.08
C VAL A 47 -17.20 25.20 -31.53
#